data_AF-A0ABC8B1Y8-F1
#
_entry.id   AF-A0ABC8B1Y8-F1
#
_cell.length_a   1.000
_cell.length_b   1.000
_cell.length_c   1.000
_cell.angle_alpha   90.00
_cell.angle_beta   90.00
_cell.angle_gamma   90.00
#
_symmetry.space_group_name_H-M   'P 1'
#
loop_
_entity.id
_entity.type
_entity.pdbx_description
1 polymer ?
#
loop_
_entity_poly.entity_id
_entity_poly.type
_entity_poly.pdbx_seq_one_letter_code
_entity_poly.pdbx_strand_id
1 'polypeptide(L)'
;MHVHRWWEDVVVAHGRLPLACLLLGFIVGFLLIRISVRLIRKQVRWWPGNVRAGDVHIHHMVFGVVLVLGSGMGLIALYQSTVGVISALAAVFGVGAALVLDEFALIY
;
A
#
# COMPACT_ATOMS: atom_id res chain seq x y z
N MET A 1 -5.43 -30.37 0.77
CA MET A 1 -4.43 -30.20 1.85
C MET A 1 -2.98 -29.97 1.37
N HIS A 2 -2.70 -29.74 0.08
CA HIS A 2 -1.33 -29.44 -0.41
C HIS A 2 -0.98 -27.94 -0.44
N VAL A 3 -1.97 -27.07 -0.69
CA VAL A 3 -1.74 -25.62 -0.81
C VAL A 3 -1.32 -24.98 0.52
N HIS A 4 -1.89 -25.45 1.65
CA HIS A 4 -1.57 -24.92 2.98
C HIS A 4 -0.12 -25.21 3.39
N ARG A 5 0.40 -26.40 3.07
CA ARG A 5 1.80 -26.76 3.35
C ARG A 5 2.78 -25.98 2.47
N TRP A 6 2.49 -25.80 1.19
CA TRP A 6 3.34 -24.98 0.31
C TRP A 6 3.43 -23.52 0.78
N TRP A 7 2.32 -22.96 1.28
CA TRP A 7 2.30 -21.62 1.86
C TRP A 7 3.18 -21.50 3.11
N GLU A 8 3.10 -22.48 4.02
CA GLU A 8 3.93 -22.52 5.23
C GLU A 8 5.42 -22.76 4.91
N ASP A 9 5.73 -23.71 4.04
CA ASP A 9 7.12 -24.12 3.78
C ASP A 9 7.90 -23.16 2.86
N VAL A 10 7.22 -22.46 1.94
CA VAL A 10 7.89 -21.60 0.95
C VAL A 10 7.77 -20.11 1.26
N VAL A 11 6.63 -19.67 1.79
CA VAL A 11 6.38 -18.25 2.07
C VAL A 11 6.72 -17.89 3.51
N VAL A 12 6.34 -18.73 4.48
CA VAL A 12 6.59 -18.50 5.91
C VAL A 12 8.00 -18.93 6.32
N ALA A 13 8.46 -20.12 5.92
CA ALA A 13 9.71 -20.70 6.42
C ALA A 13 11.00 -20.00 5.94
N HIS A 14 10.93 -19.14 4.91
CA HIS A 14 12.09 -18.44 4.34
C HIS A 14 12.22 -16.97 4.76
N GLY A 15 11.41 -16.48 5.72
CA GLY A 15 11.42 -15.08 6.13
C GLY A 15 10.95 -14.08 5.06
N ARG A 16 10.27 -14.58 4.00
CA ARG A 16 9.81 -13.78 2.85
C ARG A 16 8.39 -13.21 3.00
N LEU A 17 7.70 -13.56 4.09
CA LEU A 17 6.38 -13.03 4.42
C LEU A 17 6.29 -11.50 4.34
N PRO A 18 7.21 -10.72 4.93
CA PRO A 18 7.14 -9.26 4.83
C PRO A 18 7.23 -8.75 3.39
N LEU A 19 8.06 -9.38 2.55
CA LEU A 19 8.20 -9.01 1.14
C LEU A 19 6.93 -9.34 0.36
N ALA A 20 6.30 -10.49 0.61
CA ALA A 20 5.02 -10.84 0.00
C ALA A 20 3.92 -9.87 0.43
N CYS A 21 3.86 -9.51 1.71
CA CYS A 21 2.93 -8.52 2.23
C CYS A 21 3.16 -7.13 1.64
N LEU A 22 4.42 -6.72 1.45
CA LEU A 22 4.76 -5.48 0.75
C LEU A 22 4.25 -5.48 -0.69
N LEU A 23 4.51 -6.56 -1.45
CA LEU A 23 4.07 -6.66 -2.83
C LEU A 23 2.55 -6.66 -2.94
N LEU A 24 1.86 -7.41 -2.06
CA LEU A 24 0.40 -7.43 -2.01
C LEU A 24 -0.17 -6.05 -1.64
N GLY A 25 0.40 -5.39 -0.63
CA GLY A 25 0.04 -4.02 -0.26
C GLY A 25 0.21 -3.05 -1.42
N PHE A 26 1.31 -3.17 -2.16
CA PHE A 26 1.58 -2.37 -3.35
C PHE A 26 0.52 -2.58 -4.45
N ILE A 27 0.26 -3.84 -4.83
CA ILE A 27 -0.72 -4.16 -5.88
C ILE A 27 -2.12 -3.67 -5.49
N VAL A 28 -2.54 -3.94 -4.25
CA VAL A 28 -3.86 -3.51 -3.76
C VAL A 28 -3.94 -1.99 -3.71
N GLY A 29 -2.93 -1.31 -3.16
CA GLY A 29 -2.88 0.16 -3.10
C GLY A 29 -2.99 0.80 -4.49
N PHE A 30 -2.24 0.28 -5.46
CA PHE A 30 -2.23 0.77 -6.84
C PHE A 30 -3.61 0.59 -7.51
N LEU A 31 -4.22 -0.59 -7.36
CA LEU A 31 -5.54 -0.85 -7.92
C LEU A 31 -6.62 0.03 -7.27
N LEU A 32 -6.58 0.18 -5.95
CA LEU A 32 -7.54 1.00 -5.21
C LEU A 32 -7.49 2.46 -5.65
N ILE A 33 -6.29 3.05 -5.78
CA ILE A 33 -6.18 4.45 -6.18
C ILE A 33 -6.60 4.64 -7.65
N ARG A 34 -6.21 3.74 -8.55
CA ARG A 34 -6.67 3.71 -9.95
C ARG A 34 -8.19 3.63 -10.07
N ILE A 35 -8.81 2.78 -9.27
CA ILE A 35 -10.27 2.64 -9.21
C ILE A 35 -10.90 3.92 -8.67
N SER A 36 -10.37 4.47 -7.57
CA SER A 36 -10.85 5.73 -6.98
C SER A 36 -10.87 6.86 -8.01
N VAL A 37 -9.74 7.10 -8.70
CA VAL A 37 -9.65 8.15 -9.74
C VAL A 37 -10.63 7.88 -10.91
N ARG A 38 -10.82 6.61 -11.30
CA ARG A 38 -11.83 6.25 -12.32
C ARG A 38 -13.26 6.50 -11.86
N LEU A 39 -13.61 6.22 -10.61
CA LEU A 39 -14.93 6.48 -10.05
C LEU A 39 -15.20 7.99 -9.95
N ILE A 40 -14.20 8.77 -9.55
CA ILE A 40 -14.27 10.24 -9.53
C ILE A 40 -14.51 10.78 -10.95
N ARG A 41 -13.76 10.31 -11.95
CA ARG A 41 -13.96 10.70 -13.35
C ARG A 41 -15.34 10.30 -13.89
N LYS A 42 -15.89 9.18 -13.44
CA LYS A 42 -17.25 8.72 -13.78
C LYS A 42 -18.36 9.43 -13.00
N GLN A 43 -18.05 10.39 -12.13
CA GLN A 43 -19.04 11.17 -11.35
C GLN A 43 -20.03 10.28 -10.58
N VAL A 44 -19.51 9.21 -9.97
CA VAL A 44 -20.32 8.24 -9.22
C VAL A 44 -20.84 8.88 -7.92
N ARG A 45 -22.16 9.06 -7.84
CA ARG A 45 -22.86 9.78 -6.75
C ARG A 45 -22.58 9.33 -5.31
N TRP A 46 -22.17 8.08 -5.09
CA TRP A 46 -21.89 7.55 -3.74
C TRP A 46 -20.42 7.70 -3.31
N TRP A 47 -19.52 8.07 -4.22
CA TRP A 47 -18.10 8.22 -3.92
C TRP A 47 -17.79 9.65 -3.47
N PRO A 48 -17.00 9.87 -2.40
CA PRO A 48 -16.78 11.19 -1.79
C PRO A 48 -16.07 12.22 -2.67
N GLY A 49 -15.69 11.86 -3.90
CA GLY A 49 -15.08 12.78 -4.84
C GLY A 49 -13.63 13.11 -4.47
N ASN A 50 -13.18 14.30 -4.87
CA ASN A 50 -11.82 14.77 -4.64
C ASN A 50 -11.63 15.31 -3.21
N VAL A 51 -10.48 15.00 -2.60
CA VAL A 51 -10.08 15.59 -1.32
C VAL A 51 -9.48 16.97 -1.56
N ARG A 52 -10.09 18.00 -0.98
CA ARG A 52 -9.63 19.39 -1.05
C ARG A 52 -9.50 19.97 0.35
N ALA A 53 -8.38 20.62 0.63
CA ALA A 53 -8.19 21.44 1.82
C ALA A 53 -8.24 22.91 1.38
N GLY A 54 -9.42 23.53 1.48
CA GLY A 54 -9.67 24.85 0.92
C GLY A 54 -9.53 24.84 -0.61
N ASP A 55 -8.64 25.68 -1.13
CA ASP A 55 -8.37 25.80 -2.57
C ASP A 55 -7.28 24.84 -3.08
N VAL A 56 -6.62 24.09 -2.19
CA VAL A 56 -5.53 23.19 -2.54
C VAL A 56 -6.05 21.77 -2.75
N HIS A 57 -5.81 21.23 -3.95
CA HIS A 57 -6.09 19.84 -4.26
C HIS A 57 -5.01 18.94 -3.66
N ILE A 58 -5.40 18.08 -2.71
CA ILE A 58 -4.44 17.16 -2.10
C ILE A 58 -4.25 15.98 -3.05
N HIS A 59 -3.04 15.90 -3.60
CA HIS A 59 -2.68 14.77 -4.43
C HIS A 59 -2.50 13.52 -3.57
N HIS A 60 -2.98 12.37 -4.05
CA HIS A 60 -2.96 11.12 -3.29
C HIS A 60 -1.53 10.66 -2.91
N MET A 61 -0.53 11.07 -3.69
CA MET A 61 0.90 10.98 -3.37
C MET A 61 1.23 11.48 -1.96
N VAL A 62 0.58 12.53 -1.46
CA VAL A 62 0.85 13.08 -0.12
C VAL A 62 0.55 12.04 0.96
N PHE A 63 -0.59 11.35 0.86
CA PHE A 63 -0.91 10.23 1.75
C PHE A 63 0.10 9.10 1.59
N GLY A 64 0.52 8.82 0.35
CA GLY A 64 1.55 7.85 0.06
C GLY A 64 2.86 8.12 0.79
N VAL A 65 3.36 9.36 0.75
CA VAL A 65 4.58 9.79 1.45
C VAL A 65 4.45 9.59 2.97
N VAL A 66 3.32 9.99 3.57
CA VAL A 66 3.08 9.81 5.01
C VAL A 66 3.08 8.33 5.39
N LEU A 67 2.44 7.48 4.59
CA LEU A 67 2.42 6.03 4.83
C LEU A 67 3.82 5.42 4.71
N VAL A 68 4.59 5.78 3.69
CA VAL A 68 5.98 5.30 3.49
C VAL A 68 6.87 5.71 4.67
N LEU A 69 6.84 6.98 5.07
CA LEU A 69 7.67 7.47 6.16
C LEU A 69 7.25 6.87 7.51
N GLY A 70 5.95 6.82 7.80
CA GLY A 70 5.44 6.25 9.04
C GLY A 70 5.72 4.76 9.17
N SER A 71 5.46 3.98 8.12
CA SER A 71 5.74 2.54 8.13
C SER A 71 7.23 2.23 8.09
N GLY A 72 8.04 2.99 7.35
CA GLY A 72 9.50 2.86 7.32
C GLY A 72 10.13 3.16 8.68
N MET A 73 9.71 4.24 9.33
CA MET A 73 10.13 4.53 10.71
C MET A 73 9.66 3.44 11.68
N GLY A 74 8.45 2.91 11.51
CA GLY A 74 7.96 1.75 12.25
C GLY A 74 8.85 0.51 12.06
N LEU A 75 9.25 0.18 10.82
CA LEU A 75 10.14 -0.95 10.53
C LEU A 75 11.50 -0.79 11.22
N ILE A 76 12.05 0.42 11.25
CA ILE A 76 13.31 0.73 11.93
C ILE A 76 13.14 0.63 13.45
N ALA A 77 12.11 1.26 14.01
CA ALA A 77 11.86 1.29 15.45
C ALA A 77 11.54 -0.10 16.01
N LEU A 78 10.89 -0.94 15.21
CA LEU A 78 10.37 -2.25 15.60
C LEU A 78 11.11 -3.41 14.95
N TYR A 79 12.35 -3.23 14.50
CA TYR A 79 13.09 -4.22 13.69
C TYR A 79 13.24 -5.61 14.33
N GLN A 80 13.20 -5.73 15.66
CA GLN A 80 13.22 -7.01 16.39
C GLN A 80 11.83 -7.57 16.72
N SER A 81 10.76 -6.95 16.23
CA SER A 81 9.39 -7.37 16.51
C SER A 81 9.01 -8.65 15.77
N THR A 82 7.81 -9.15 16.08
CA THR A 82 7.28 -10.36 15.44
C THR A 82 7.15 -10.19 13.93
N VAL A 83 7.29 -11.31 13.19
CA VAL A 83 7.14 -11.33 11.73
C VAL A 83 5.78 -10.75 11.30
N GLY A 84 4.73 -10.93 12.09
CA GLY A 84 3.41 -10.35 11.83
C GLY A 84 3.43 -8.82 11.83
N VAL A 85 4.08 -8.18 12.81
CA VAL A 85 4.22 -6.72 12.88
C VAL A 85 5.04 -6.19 11.71
N ILE A 86 6.18 -6.82 11.42
CA ILE A 86 7.04 -6.45 10.29
C ILE A 86 6.29 -6.61 8.97
N SER A 87 5.49 -7.67 8.81
CA SER A 87 4.71 -7.91 7.60
C SER A 87 3.57 -6.91 7.42
N ALA A 88 2.91 -6.52 8.50
CA ALA A 88 1.89 -5.47 8.47
C ALA A 88 2.49 -4.12 8.07
N LEU A 89 3.62 -3.74 8.68
CA LEU A 89 4.34 -2.52 8.32
C LEU A 89 4.82 -2.54 6.88
N ALA A 90 5.33 -3.68 6.41
CA ALA A 90 5.75 -3.87 5.03
C ALA A 90 4.57 -3.73 4.03
N ALA A 91 3.38 -4.24 4.38
CA ALA A 91 2.16 -4.03 3.58
C ALA A 91 1.76 -2.55 3.52
N VAL A 92 1.78 -1.85 4.66
CA VAL A 92 1.49 -0.40 4.71
C VAL A 92 2.50 0.39 3.89
N PHE A 93 3.77 0.02 3.96
CA PHE A 93 4.83 0.60 3.14
C PHE A 93 4.54 0.39 1.65
N GLY A 94 4.16 -0.83 1.25
CA GLY A 94 3.77 -1.15 -0.12
C GLY A 94 2.59 -0.30 -0.61
N VAL A 95 1.55 -0.14 0.19
CA VAL A 95 0.41 0.75 -0.12
C VAL A 95 0.89 2.19 -0.31
N GLY A 96 1.69 2.71 0.60
CA GLY A 96 2.23 4.06 0.50
C GLY A 96 3.06 4.27 -0.77
N ALA A 97 3.94 3.32 -1.09
CA ALA A 97 4.75 3.35 -2.31
C ALA A 97 3.89 3.33 -3.57
N ALA A 98 2.80 2.56 -3.59
CA ALA A 98 1.87 2.53 -4.71
C ALA A 98 1.16 3.88 -4.93
N LEU A 99 0.75 4.55 -3.86
CA LEU A 99 0.14 5.88 -3.95
C LEU A 99 1.14 6.95 -4.43
N VAL A 100 2.42 6.83 -4.09
CA VAL A 100 3.45 7.73 -4.62
C VAL A 100 3.71 7.46 -6.09
N LEU A 101 3.76 6.18 -6.50
CA LEU A 101 4.14 5.79 -7.85
C LEU A 101 3.00 5.84 -8.88
N ASP A 102 1.72 5.84 -8.46
CA ASP A 102 0.60 5.90 -9.41
C ASP A 102 0.63 7.16 -10.29
N GLU A 103 1.07 8.30 -9.75
CA GLU A 103 1.19 9.53 -10.52
C GLU A 103 2.26 9.44 -11.60
N PHE A 104 3.44 8.91 -11.28
CA PHE A 104 4.52 8.71 -12.26
C PHE A 104 4.19 7.65 -13.30
N ALA A 105 3.39 6.65 -12.92
CA ALA A 105 2.92 5.60 -13.82
C ALA A 105 1.89 6.08 -14.86
N LEU A 106 1.62 7.38 -14.93
CA LEU A 106 0.74 8.03 -15.89
C LEU A 106 1.42 9.18 -16.65
N ILE A 107 2.73 9.44 -16.43
CA ILE A 107 3.51 10.53 -17.08
C ILE A 107 3.96 10.14 -18.52
N TYR A 108 3.30 9.16 -19.16
CA TYR A 108 3.61 8.73 -20.53
C TYR A 108 2.36 8.64 -21.40
#